data_AF-A0A822X2I4-F1
#
_entry.id   AF-A0A822X2I4-F1
#
_cell.length_a   1.000
_cell.length_b   1.000
_cell.length_c   1.000
_cell.angle_alpha   90.00
_cell.angle_beta   90.00
_cell.angle_gamma   90.00
#
_symmetry.space_group_name_H-M   'P 1'
#
loop_
_entity.id
_entity.type
_entity.pdbx_description
1 polymer ?
#
loop_
_entity_poly.entity_id
_entity_poly.type
_entity_poly.pdbx_seq_one_letter_code
_entity_poly.pdbx_strand_id
1 'polypeptide(L)'
;MFWKGNRKYSRLTTAKNNFEHLLSVASSLPVQALPDLIRAMVRPLQSDFLLAVAEEGTDARPDLTPGEFFFNAITEVQDYSSMKAGEVNPEDYPLSLASDMVLPWPWSLSRYIDNVSRIGTAKGRVWQQDRTNHYVELWLPWRIGFVRGGNHSITAGILAGEGTLIPEHVWDMSFLFERISTDGLYWYVDGKKTEDVKSWRAAAIFEAGRLMTSRPDDR
;
A
#
# COMPACT_ATOMS: atom_id res chain seq x y z
N MET A 1 36.12 -8.12 -9.93
CA MET A 1 34.92 -8.82 -9.41
C MET A 1 34.59 -8.48 -7.94
N PHE A 2 35.54 -8.01 -7.12
CA PHE A 2 35.36 -7.76 -5.68
C PHE A 2 34.50 -6.53 -5.30
N TRP A 3 34.40 -5.52 -6.16
CA TRP A 3 33.69 -4.27 -5.85
C TRP A 3 32.15 -4.37 -5.85
N LYS A 4 31.58 -5.28 -6.68
CA LYS A 4 30.12 -5.51 -6.72
C LYS A 4 29.61 -6.27 -5.49
N GLY A 5 30.43 -7.15 -4.90
CA GLY A 5 30.09 -7.92 -3.71
C GLY A 5 29.91 -7.05 -2.46
N ASN A 6 30.86 -6.16 -2.20
CA ASN A 6 30.79 -5.26 -1.03
C ASN A 6 29.60 -4.29 -1.07
N ARG A 7 29.23 -3.79 -2.26
CA ARG A 7 28.10 -2.85 -2.40
C ARG A 7 26.74 -3.51 -2.25
N LYS A 8 26.62 -4.79 -2.64
CA LYS A 8 25.41 -5.59 -2.39
C LYS A 8 25.28 -5.92 -0.91
N TYR A 9 26.38 -6.35 -0.28
CA TYR A 9 26.42 -6.66 1.15
C TYR A 9 26.05 -5.44 1.99
N SER A 10 26.67 -4.28 1.75
CA SER A 10 26.36 -3.05 2.51
C SER A 10 24.91 -2.59 2.35
N ARG A 11 24.31 -2.72 1.15
CA ARG A 11 22.89 -2.40 0.92
C ARG A 11 21.97 -3.34 1.68
N LEU A 12 22.25 -4.64 1.70
CA LEU A 12 21.46 -5.62 2.45
C LEU A 12 21.56 -5.36 3.95
N THR A 13 22.75 -5.03 4.46
CA THR A 13 22.94 -4.63 5.86
C THR A 13 22.13 -3.38 6.20
N THR A 14 22.18 -2.33 5.37
CA THR A 14 21.39 -1.11 5.59
C THR A 14 19.88 -1.39 5.55
N ALA A 15 19.41 -2.18 4.57
CA ALA A 15 18.00 -2.54 4.46
C ALA A 15 17.49 -3.30 5.68
N LYS A 16 18.26 -4.29 6.15
CA LYS A 16 17.95 -5.06 7.37
C LYS A 16 17.90 -4.16 8.60
N ASN A 17 18.91 -3.32 8.81
CA ASN A 17 18.95 -2.41 9.95
C ASN A 17 17.76 -1.43 9.94
N ASN A 18 17.39 -0.90 8.77
CA ASN A 18 16.25 -0.01 8.63
C ASN A 18 14.91 -0.72 8.93
N PHE A 19 14.76 -1.96 8.46
CA PHE A 19 13.59 -2.79 8.76
C PHE A 19 13.47 -3.06 10.26
N GLU A 20 14.55 -3.56 10.89
CA GLU A 20 14.58 -3.88 12.32
C GLU A 20 14.32 -2.65 13.19
N HIS A 21 14.91 -1.51 12.83
CA HIS A 21 14.68 -0.26 13.55
C HIS A 21 13.22 0.19 13.44
N LEU A 22 12.64 0.17 12.24
CA LEU A 22 11.26 0.59 12.03
C LEU A 22 10.25 -0.35 12.71
N LEU A 23 10.53 -1.67 12.70
CA LEU A 23 9.71 -2.65 13.42
C LEU A 23 9.84 -2.51 14.95
N SER A 24 11.02 -2.13 15.45
CA SER A 24 11.23 -1.79 16.86
C SER A 24 10.41 -0.56 17.28
N VAL A 25 10.38 0.48 16.44
CA VAL A 25 9.50 1.65 16.63
C VAL A 25 8.04 1.21 16.65
N ALA A 26 7.58 0.45 15.65
CA ALA A 26 6.21 -0.06 15.62
C ALA A 26 5.86 -0.88 16.88
N SER A 27 6.77 -1.76 17.30
CA SER A 27 6.58 -2.59 18.50
C SER A 27 6.47 -1.80 19.80
N SER A 28 7.05 -0.60 19.83
CA SER A 28 7.04 0.32 20.99
C SER A 28 5.80 1.23 21.01
N LEU A 29 5.05 1.29 19.92
CA LEU A 29 3.83 2.08 19.84
C LEU A 29 2.63 1.30 20.40
N PRO A 30 1.64 2.01 20.98
CA PRO A 30 0.31 1.46 21.22
C PRO A 30 -0.34 1.01 19.90
N VAL A 31 -1.16 -0.04 19.93
CA VAL A 31 -1.80 -0.61 18.73
C VAL A 31 -2.60 0.43 17.95
N GLN A 32 -3.31 1.32 18.65
CA GLN A 32 -4.09 2.40 18.06
C GLN A 32 -3.27 3.43 17.28
N ALA A 33 -1.95 3.51 17.50
CA ALA A 33 -1.06 4.42 16.79
C ALA A 33 -0.40 3.77 15.55
N LEU A 34 -0.48 2.44 15.43
CA LEU A 34 0.08 1.71 14.27
C LEU A 34 -0.50 2.14 12.93
N PRO A 35 -1.82 2.42 12.79
CA PRO A 35 -2.37 2.94 11.54
C PRO A 35 -1.69 4.24 11.07
N ASP A 36 -1.35 5.15 11.98
CA ASP A 36 -0.68 6.41 11.64
C ASP A 36 0.76 6.19 11.20
N LEU A 37 1.47 5.26 11.84
CA LEU A 37 2.80 4.85 11.40
C LEU A 37 2.74 4.21 10.02
N ILE A 38 1.79 3.31 9.75
CA ILE A 38 1.61 2.69 8.43
C ILE A 38 1.34 3.77 7.37
N ARG A 39 0.47 4.75 7.64
CA ARG A 39 0.26 5.89 6.74
C ARG A 39 1.57 6.62 6.45
N ALA A 40 2.37 6.92 7.47
CA ALA A 40 3.66 7.56 7.30
C ALA A 40 4.65 6.72 6.47
N MET A 41 4.61 5.39 6.59
CA MET A 41 5.45 4.47 5.82
C MET A 41 5.03 4.36 4.35
N VAL A 42 3.73 4.39 4.07
CA VAL A 42 3.17 4.29 2.71
C VAL A 42 3.29 5.62 1.96
N ARG A 43 3.14 6.77 2.65
CA ARG A 43 3.06 8.09 2.03
C ARG A 43 4.19 8.41 1.04
N PRO A 44 5.48 8.11 1.29
CA PRO A 44 6.54 8.39 0.32
C PRO A 44 6.33 7.67 -1.02
N LEU A 45 5.80 6.45 -1.01
CA LEU A 45 5.50 5.71 -2.24
C LEU A 45 4.31 6.33 -2.97
N GLN A 46 3.26 6.70 -2.23
CA GLN A 46 2.12 7.41 -2.81
C GLN A 46 2.57 8.72 -3.47
N SER A 47 3.41 9.51 -2.80
CA SER A 47 3.94 10.77 -3.35
C SER A 47 4.77 10.55 -4.61
N ASP A 48 5.63 9.53 -4.64
CA ASP A 48 6.40 9.16 -5.84
C ASP A 48 5.46 8.87 -7.02
N PHE A 49 4.46 8.01 -6.83
CA PHE A 49 3.52 7.65 -7.89
C PHE A 49 2.62 8.80 -8.36
N LEU A 50 2.18 9.67 -7.44
CA LEU A 50 1.40 10.86 -7.79
C LEU A 50 2.20 11.83 -8.66
N LEU A 51 3.53 11.87 -8.49
CA LEU A 51 4.41 12.84 -9.14
C LEU A 51 5.06 12.30 -10.43
N ALA A 52 5.32 11.00 -10.50
CA ALA A 52 6.16 10.37 -11.51
C ALA A 52 5.78 10.73 -12.95
N VAL A 53 4.49 10.73 -13.29
CA VAL A 53 4.07 11.07 -14.66
C VAL A 53 4.33 12.52 -15.03
N ALA A 54 4.22 13.44 -14.06
CA ALA A 54 4.52 14.84 -14.28
C ALA A 54 6.03 15.10 -14.46
N GLU A 55 6.87 14.31 -13.80
CA GLU A 55 8.34 14.44 -13.85
C GLU A 55 8.97 13.70 -15.03
N GLU A 56 8.48 12.50 -15.32
CA GLU A 56 9.17 11.53 -16.19
C GLU A 56 8.36 11.18 -17.45
N GLY A 57 7.07 11.54 -17.51
CA GLY A 57 6.18 11.33 -18.65
C GLY A 57 5.26 10.12 -18.52
N THR A 58 4.62 9.75 -19.62
CA THR A 58 3.67 8.62 -19.67
C THR A 58 4.36 7.30 -19.29
N ASP A 59 3.67 6.48 -18.51
CA ASP A 59 4.11 5.17 -18.03
C ASP A 59 5.39 5.20 -17.17
N ALA A 60 5.61 6.29 -16.42
CA ALA A 60 6.78 6.49 -15.56
C ALA A 60 6.95 5.44 -14.43
N ARG A 61 5.87 4.76 -14.04
CA ARG A 61 5.87 3.71 -13.01
C ARG A 61 5.06 2.51 -13.47
N PRO A 62 5.42 1.28 -13.02
CA PRO A 62 4.62 0.09 -13.27
C PRO A 62 3.32 0.10 -12.44
N ASP A 63 2.44 -0.87 -12.70
CA ASP A 63 1.22 -1.05 -11.91
C ASP A 63 1.51 -1.26 -10.41
N LEU A 64 0.79 -0.57 -9.54
CA LEU A 64 0.96 -0.67 -8.08
C LEU A 64 -0.04 -1.66 -7.48
N THR A 65 0.04 -2.91 -7.92
CA THR A 65 -0.79 -3.99 -7.37
C THR A 65 -0.34 -4.38 -5.95
N PRO A 66 -1.18 -5.04 -5.13
CA PRO A 66 -0.77 -5.59 -3.85
C PRO A 66 0.43 -6.54 -3.96
N GLY A 67 0.52 -7.28 -5.06
CA GLY A 67 1.67 -8.13 -5.34
C GLY A 67 2.95 -7.30 -5.53
N GLU A 68 2.90 -6.27 -6.38
CA GLU A 68 4.05 -5.37 -6.56
C GLU A 68 4.40 -4.59 -5.29
N PHE A 69 3.42 -4.31 -4.43
CA PHE A 69 3.63 -3.64 -3.16
C PHE A 69 4.30 -4.55 -2.11
N PHE A 70 3.77 -5.76 -1.88
CA PHE A 70 4.27 -6.68 -0.85
C PHE A 70 5.19 -7.77 -1.41
N PHE A 71 4.70 -8.62 -2.32
CA PHE A 71 5.38 -9.82 -2.82
C PHE A 71 4.73 -10.38 -4.10
N ASN A 72 5.53 -10.92 -5.03
CA ASN A 72 5.02 -11.39 -6.33
C ASN A 72 4.82 -12.91 -6.39
N ALA A 73 5.59 -13.69 -5.63
CA ALA A 73 5.68 -15.14 -5.79
C ALA A 73 4.86 -15.93 -4.75
N ILE A 74 4.17 -15.24 -3.83
CA ILE A 74 3.39 -15.86 -2.74
C ILE A 74 1.88 -15.90 -3.09
N THR A 75 1.55 -15.87 -4.37
CA THR A 75 0.17 -15.90 -4.88
C THR A 75 -0.60 -17.16 -4.46
N GLU A 76 0.10 -18.28 -4.23
CA GLU A 76 -0.50 -19.52 -3.75
C GLU A 76 -1.08 -19.42 -2.32
N VAL A 77 -0.60 -18.45 -1.52
CA VAL A 77 -1.12 -18.20 -0.16
C VAL A 77 -2.25 -17.18 -0.20
N GLN A 78 -2.29 -16.32 -1.22
CA GLN A 78 -3.40 -15.40 -1.48
C GLN A 78 -4.50 -16.12 -2.27
N ASP A 79 -5.07 -17.18 -1.70
CA ASP A 79 -6.16 -17.88 -2.37
C ASP A 79 -7.46 -17.07 -2.26
N TYR A 80 -8.15 -16.95 -3.39
CA TYR A 80 -9.37 -16.13 -3.49
C TYR A 80 -10.48 -16.62 -2.55
N SER A 81 -10.53 -17.93 -2.25
CA SER A 81 -11.56 -18.48 -1.36
C SER A 81 -11.38 -17.96 0.07
N SER A 82 -10.15 -17.93 0.58
CA SER A 82 -9.81 -17.34 1.88
C SER A 82 -10.07 -15.84 1.91
N MET A 83 -9.68 -15.11 0.85
CA MET A 83 -9.99 -13.67 0.75
C MET A 83 -11.50 -13.41 0.77
N LYS A 84 -12.27 -14.18 0.00
CA LYS A 84 -13.73 -14.05 -0.09
C LYS A 84 -14.41 -14.41 1.23
N ALA A 85 -13.89 -15.39 1.95
CA ALA A 85 -14.40 -15.77 3.27
C ALA A 85 -14.18 -14.67 4.32
N GLY A 86 -13.09 -13.90 4.20
CA GLY A 86 -12.76 -12.75 5.05
C GLY A 86 -13.26 -11.40 4.52
N GLU A 87 -14.10 -11.38 3.49
CA GLU A 87 -14.64 -10.12 2.98
C GLU A 87 -15.63 -9.50 3.96
N VAL A 88 -15.49 -8.20 4.18
CA VAL A 88 -16.39 -7.40 5.02
C VAL A 88 -17.13 -6.37 4.18
N ASN A 89 -18.24 -5.85 4.72
CA ASN A 89 -19.09 -4.91 4.01
C ASN A 89 -18.34 -3.59 3.68
N PRO A 90 -18.20 -3.20 2.41
CA PRO A 90 -17.42 -2.02 2.04
C PRO A 90 -17.95 -0.69 2.56
N GLU A 91 -19.27 -0.56 2.75
CA GLU A 91 -19.90 0.68 3.24
C GLU A 91 -19.48 1.01 4.68
N ASP A 92 -18.95 0.03 5.44
CA ASP A 92 -18.41 0.25 6.79
C ASP A 92 -16.97 0.82 6.78
N TYR A 93 -16.33 0.90 5.61
CA TYR A 93 -14.93 1.31 5.46
C TYR A 93 -14.74 2.40 4.38
N PRO A 94 -15.41 3.55 4.50
CA PRO A 94 -15.14 4.68 3.61
C PRO A 94 -13.67 5.11 3.71
N LEU A 95 -13.08 5.46 2.56
CA LEU A 95 -11.72 5.98 2.47
C LEU A 95 -11.78 7.47 2.11
N SER A 96 -11.17 8.30 2.96
CA SER A 96 -10.95 9.71 2.63
C SER A 96 -9.70 9.85 1.78
N LEU A 97 -9.82 10.46 0.59
CA LEU A 97 -8.67 10.75 -0.28
C LEU A 97 -7.70 11.77 0.33
N ALA A 98 -8.15 12.55 1.33
CA ALA A 98 -7.32 13.53 2.02
C ALA A 98 -6.33 12.89 2.99
N SER A 99 -6.73 11.80 3.66
CA SER A 99 -5.97 11.26 4.80
C SER A 99 -5.59 9.79 4.67
N ASP A 100 -6.44 8.96 4.08
CA ASP A 100 -6.22 7.51 4.00
C ASP A 100 -5.24 7.15 2.88
N MET A 101 -4.66 5.94 2.99
CA MET A 101 -3.70 5.44 1.99
C MET A 101 -4.48 4.83 0.83
N VAL A 102 -4.66 5.61 -0.23
CA VAL A 102 -5.16 5.12 -1.51
C VAL A 102 -4.05 5.24 -2.54
N LEU A 103 -3.74 4.16 -3.23
CA LEU A 103 -2.56 4.03 -4.09
C LEU A 103 -2.98 3.99 -5.58
N PRO A 104 -3.24 5.15 -6.21
CA PRO A 104 -3.35 5.20 -7.65
C PRO A 104 -1.97 5.12 -8.31
N TRP A 105 -1.95 4.67 -9.56
CA TRP A 105 -0.83 4.80 -10.46
C TRP A 105 -1.29 5.50 -11.75
N PRO A 106 -1.27 6.85 -11.80
CA PRO A 106 -1.54 7.53 -13.06
C PRO A 106 -0.49 7.10 -14.08
N TRP A 107 -0.93 6.80 -15.30
CA TRP A 107 -0.04 6.28 -16.36
C TRP A 107 0.02 7.22 -17.57
N SER A 108 -1.10 7.82 -17.99
CA SER A 108 -1.14 8.82 -19.08
C SER A 108 -0.90 10.26 -18.60
N LEU A 109 0.09 10.95 -19.18
CA LEU A 109 0.38 12.36 -18.92
C LEU A 109 -0.78 13.29 -19.31
N SER A 110 -1.40 13.08 -20.47
CA SER A 110 -2.52 13.93 -20.92
C SER A 110 -3.72 13.81 -19.97
N ARG A 111 -4.07 12.58 -19.55
CA ARG A 111 -5.15 12.36 -18.58
C ARG A 111 -4.80 12.91 -17.20
N TYR A 112 -3.53 12.82 -16.79
CA TYR A 112 -3.05 13.42 -15.55
C TYR A 112 -3.24 14.94 -15.55
N ILE A 113 -2.74 15.63 -16.58
CA ILE A 113 -2.90 17.08 -16.75
C ILE A 113 -4.38 17.46 -16.75
N ASP A 114 -5.21 16.73 -17.51
CA ASP A 114 -6.64 17.00 -17.63
C ASP A 114 -7.37 16.92 -16.28
N ASN A 115 -7.16 15.82 -15.54
CA ASN A 115 -7.85 15.58 -14.26
C ASN A 115 -7.34 16.53 -13.18
N VAL A 116 -6.02 16.71 -13.05
CA VAL A 116 -5.44 17.61 -12.05
C VAL A 116 -5.83 19.06 -12.31
N SER A 117 -5.98 19.49 -13.57
CA SER A 117 -6.38 20.87 -13.88
C SER A 117 -7.86 21.15 -13.61
N ARG A 118 -8.72 20.12 -13.65
CA ARG A 118 -10.18 20.27 -13.65
C ARG A 118 -10.87 19.81 -12.38
N ILE A 119 -10.30 18.88 -11.61
CA ILE A 119 -10.98 18.25 -10.47
C ILE A 119 -10.42 18.79 -9.15
N GLY A 120 -11.32 19.25 -8.28
CA GLY A 120 -11.06 19.90 -7.00
C GLY A 120 -12.00 21.08 -6.79
N THR A 121 -12.46 21.31 -5.55
CA THR A 121 -13.31 22.46 -5.19
C THR A 121 -12.67 23.79 -5.62
N ALA A 122 -11.34 23.93 -5.44
CA ALA A 122 -10.59 25.12 -5.86
C ALA A 122 -10.60 25.36 -7.40
N LYS A 123 -10.94 24.35 -8.20
CA LYS A 123 -11.02 24.39 -9.67
C LYS A 123 -12.48 24.43 -10.16
N GLY A 124 -13.45 24.58 -9.24
CA GLY A 124 -14.87 24.69 -9.55
C GLY A 124 -15.58 23.36 -9.84
N ARG A 125 -14.93 22.22 -9.62
CA ARG A 125 -15.53 20.89 -9.83
C ARG A 125 -15.12 19.96 -8.70
N VAL A 126 -15.98 19.86 -7.70
CA VAL A 126 -15.81 18.96 -6.55
C VAL A 126 -15.60 17.53 -7.04
N TRP A 127 -14.63 16.83 -6.45
CA TRP A 127 -14.41 15.42 -6.72
C TRP A 127 -15.62 14.59 -6.28
N GLN A 128 -16.08 13.67 -7.13
CA GLN A 128 -17.15 12.72 -6.82
C GLN A 128 -16.74 11.33 -7.26
N GLN A 129 -17.14 10.32 -6.47
CA GLN A 129 -16.90 8.93 -6.83
C GLN A 129 -17.76 8.54 -8.03
N ASP A 130 -17.13 7.97 -9.05
CA ASP A 130 -17.78 7.35 -10.20
C ASP A 130 -17.80 5.84 -9.97
N ARG A 131 -18.92 5.29 -9.51
CA ARG A 131 -19.04 3.86 -9.19
C ARG A 131 -18.89 2.92 -10.39
N THR A 132 -18.87 3.43 -11.63
CA THR A 132 -18.64 2.62 -12.83
C THR A 132 -17.17 2.57 -13.28
N ASN A 133 -16.33 3.45 -12.73
CA ASN A 133 -14.92 3.60 -13.14
C ASN A 133 -13.95 3.54 -11.95
N HIS A 134 -14.35 3.98 -10.76
CA HIS A 134 -13.54 4.00 -9.55
C HIS A 134 -13.64 2.66 -8.84
N TYR A 135 -12.69 1.78 -9.14
CA TYR A 135 -12.58 0.48 -8.49
C TYR A 135 -11.38 0.48 -7.56
N VAL A 136 -11.63 0.22 -6.27
CA VAL A 136 -10.61 0.16 -5.21
C VAL A 136 -10.84 -1.08 -4.36
N GLU A 137 -9.78 -1.83 -4.11
CA GLU A 137 -9.75 -2.92 -3.13
C GLU A 137 -9.05 -2.42 -1.87
N LEU A 138 -9.72 -2.46 -0.72
CA LEU A 138 -9.12 -2.13 0.57
C LEU A 138 -8.60 -3.40 1.24
N TRP A 139 -7.33 -3.40 1.64
CA TRP A 139 -6.72 -4.51 2.37
C TRP A 139 -6.57 -4.15 3.85
N LEU A 140 -7.25 -4.90 4.71
CA LEU A 140 -7.09 -4.89 6.16
C LEU A 140 -6.02 -5.93 6.59
N PRO A 141 -5.32 -5.71 7.72
CA PRO A 141 -5.48 -4.62 8.68
C PRO A 141 -4.79 -3.31 8.28
N TRP A 142 -3.96 -3.31 7.23
CA TRP A 142 -3.13 -2.14 6.88
C TRP A 142 -3.91 -0.90 6.44
N ARG A 143 -5.19 -1.05 6.10
CA ARG A 143 -6.06 -0.01 5.53
C ARG A 143 -5.42 0.70 4.33
N ILE A 144 -4.89 -0.09 3.40
CA ILE A 144 -4.34 0.40 2.13
C ILE A 144 -5.34 0.08 1.01
N GLY A 145 -5.82 1.11 0.32
CA GLY A 145 -6.68 1.00 -0.85
C GLY A 145 -5.85 0.90 -2.13
N PHE A 146 -5.95 -0.22 -2.83
CA PHE A 146 -5.30 -0.45 -4.13
C PHE A 146 -6.28 -0.13 -5.25
N VAL A 147 -5.92 0.83 -6.09
CA VAL A 147 -6.77 1.27 -7.20
C VAL A 147 -6.65 0.30 -8.38
N ARG A 148 -7.76 -0.21 -8.94
CA ARG A 148 -7.75 -0.90 -10.25
C ARG A 148 -8.38 -0.08 -11.37
N GLY A 149 -9.20 0.90 -11.01
CA GLY A 149 -9.90 1.77 -11.96
C GLY A 149 -9.98 3.20 -11.45
N GLY A 150 -9.95 4.18 -12.35
CA GLY A 150 -10.06 5.58 -11.97
C GLY A 150 -8.76 6.25 -11.51
N ASN A 151 -7.59 5.65 -11.79
CA ASN A 151 -6.26 6.13 -11.38
C ASN A 151 -6.07 7.66 -11.47
N HIS A 152 -6.36 8.26 -12.63
CA HIS A 152 -6.16 9.71 -12.86
C HIS A 152 -7.11 10.60 -12.06
N SER A 153 -8.39 10.26 -12.01
CA SER A 153 -9.38 11.04 -11.26
C SER A 153 -9.19 10.89 -9.75
N ILE A 154 -8.82 9.71 -9.26
CA ILE A 154 -8.49 9.49 -7.84
C ILE A 154 -7.24 10.26 -7.46
N THR A 155 -6.21 10.27 -8.32
CA THR A 155 -5.01 11.11 -8.16
C THR A 155 -5.40 12.58 -7.95
N ALA A 156 -6.30 13.11 -8.78
CA ALA A 156 -6.74 14.50 -8.65
C ALA A 156 -7.49 14.79 -7.34
N GLY A 157 -8.30 13.84 -6.83
CA GLY A 157 -8.96 13.96 -5.53
C GLY A 157 -7.96 14.01 -4.37
N ILE A 158 -6.97 13.10 -4.38
CA ILE A 158 -5.89 13.08 -3.38
C ILE A 158 -5.12 14.41 -3.38
N LEU A 159 -4.70 14.89 -4.55
CA LEU A 159 -3.95 16.15 -4.67
C LEU A 159 -4.79 17.38 -4.31
N ALA A 160 -6.11 17.33 -4.48
CA ALA A 160 -7.02 18.37 -4.03
C ALA A 160 -7.32 18.27 -2.52
N GLY A 161 -6.92 17.19 -1.84
CA GLY A 161 -7.19 16.96 -0.43
C GLY A 161 -8.68 16.76 -0.13
N GLU A 162 -9.45 16.23 -1.09
CA GLU A 162 -10.90 16.09 -0.98
C GLU A 162 -11.42 14.80 -1.61
N GLY A 163 -12.65 14.44 -1.24
CA GLY A 163 -13.32 13.25 -1.76
C GLY A 163 -13.29 12.08 -0.78
N THR A 164 -14.37 11.32 -0.83
CA THR A 164 -14.55 10.07 -0.09
C THR A 164 -14.99 9.01 -1.08
N LEU A 165 -14.39 7.82 -0.99
CA LEU A 165 -14.79 6.68 -1.79
C LEU A 165 -15.18 5.51 -0.91
N ILE A 166 -16.16 4.75 -1.38
CA ILE A 166 -16.47 3.42 -0.86
C ILE A 166 -15.69 2.41 -1.71
N PRO A 167 -14.84 1.55 -1.13
CA PRO A 167 -14.17 0.48 -1.86
C PRO A 167 -15.17 -0.46 -2.53
N GLU A 168 -14.78 -1.12 -3.61
CA GLU A 168 -15.61 -2.20 -4.19
C GLU A 168 -15.54 -3.45 -3.32
N HIS A 169 -14.34 -3.74 -2.80
CA HIS A 169 -14.09 -4.86 -1.90
C HIS A 169 -13.25 -4.43 -0.71
N VAL A 170 -13.53 -5.04 0.45
CA VAL A 170 -12.71 -4.92 1.66
C VAL A 170 -12.32 -6.31 2.11
N TRP A 171 -11.04 -6.61 2.01
CA TRP A 171 -10.48 -7.92 2.33
C TRP A 171 -9.79 -7.88 3.69
N ASP A 172 -10.24 -8.72 4.63
CA ASP A 172 -9.44 -9.04 5.81
C ASP A 172 -8.33 -10.04 5.45
N MET A 173 -7.11 -9.53 5.36
CA MET A 173 -5.94 -10.31 4.99
C MET A 173 -5.20 -10.87 6.21
N SER A 174 -5.79 -10.82 7.41
CA SER A 174 -5.13 -11.26 8.65
C SER A 174 -4.73 -12.73 8.61
N PHE A 175 -5.44 -13.56 7.82
CA PHE A 175 -5.09 -14.98 7.61
C PHE A 175 -3.69 -15.16 7.00
N LEU A 176 -3.17 -14.17 6.26
CA LEU A 176 -1.82 -14.24 5.70
C LEU A 176 -0.75 -14.34 6.79
N PHE A 177 -1.01 -13.79 7.98
CA PHE A 177 -0.06 -13.82 9.09
C PHE A 177 0.20 -15.22 9.61
N GLU A 178 -0.73 -16.16 9.46
CA GLU A 178 -0.53 -17.53 9.93
C GLU A 178 0.58 -18.25 9.15
N ARG A 179 0.80 -17.85 7.91
CA ARG A 179 1.66 -18.56 6.95
C ARG A 179 2.85 -17.76 6.47
N ILE A 180 2.67 -16.45 6.29
CA ILE A 180 3.69 -15.56 5.75
C ILE A 180 4.40 -14.85 6.89
N SER A 181 5.73 -14.76 6.83
CA SER A 181 6.54 -13.88 7.68
C SER A 181 7.75 -13.34 6.93
N THR A 182 8.44 -12.35 7.50
CA THR A 182 9.67 -11.80 6.91
C THR A 182 10.67 -11.36 7.96
N ASP A 183 11.96 -11.47 7.63
CA ASP A 183 13.06 -10.91 8.39
C ASP A 183 13.58 -9.58 7.81
N GLY A 184 12.83 -9.00 6.86
CA GLY A 184 13.19 -7.78 6.13
C GLY A 184 14.14 -7.98 4.95
N LEU A 185 14.71 -9.19 4.78
CA LEU A 185 15.53 -9.56 3.64
C LEU A 185 14.86 -10.60 2.74
N TYR A 186 14.13 -11.52 3.36
CA TYR A 186 13.43 -12.59 2.67
C TYR A 186 12.00 -12.75 3.19
N TRP A 187 11.12 -13.21 2.31
CA TRP A 187 9.80 -13.70 2.68
C TRP A 187 9.84 -15.20 2.95
N TYR A 188 9.07 -15.62 3.93
CA TYR A 188 8.94 -17.01 4.35
C TYR A 188 7.47 -17.41 4.30
N VAL A 189 7.19 -18.59 3.71
CA VAL A 189 5.88 -19.23 3.71
C VAL A 189 5.99 -20.54 4.45
N ASP A 190 5.20 -20.71 5.51
CA ASP A 190 5.21 -21.90 6.37
C ASP A 190 6.65 -22.21 6.88
N GLY A 191 7.40 -21.15 7.20
CA GLY A 191 8.79 -21.21 7.66
C GLY A 191 9.85 -21.43 6.57
N LYS A 192 9.45 -21.68 5.31
CA LYS A 192 10.37 -21.87 4.19
C LYS A 192 10.64 -20.54 3.47
N LYS A 193 11.91 -20.22 3.24
CA LYS A 193 12.30 -19.06 2.41
C LYS A 193 11.73 -19.20 0.99
N THR A 194 11.01 -18.18 0.52
CA THR A 194 10.29 -18.21 -0.76
C THR A 194 10.85 -17.19 -1.75
N GLU A 195 10.97 -15.91 -1.37
CA GLU A 195 11.50 -14.88 -2.26
C GLU A 195 12.26 -13.77 -1.51
N ASP A 196 13.03 -12.97 -2.25
CA ASP A 196 13.76 -11.82 -1.71
C ASP A 196 12.81 -10.63 -1.48
N VAL A 197 12.98 -9.91 -0.37
CA VAL A 197 12.22 -8.68 -0.09
C VAL A 197 12.69 -7.57 -1.03
N LYS A 198 11.78 -7.08 -1.87
CA LYS A 198 12.03 -5.96 -2.80
C LYS A 198 12.12 -4.61 -2.08
N SER A 199 11.33 -4.44 -1.03
CA SER A 199 11.23 -3.22 -0.24
C SER A 199 11.20 -3.57 1.25
N TRP A 200 12.30 -3.26 1.94
CA TRP A 200 12.38 -3.43 3.40
C TRP A 200 11.27 -2.67 4.12
N ARG A 201 10.80 -1.55 3.55
CA ARG A 201 9.69 -0.77 4.11
C ARG A 201 8.36 -1.50 3.94
N ALA A 202 8.10 -2.11 2.79
CA ALA A 202 6.89 -2.92 2.60
C ALA A 202 6.88 -4.15 3.52
N ALA A 203 8.04 -4.79 3.72
CA ALA A 203 8.21 -5.85 4.71
C ALA A 203 7.87 -5.35 6.13
N ALA A 204 8.36 -4.16 6.51
CA ALA A 204 8.02 -3.57 7.80
C ALA A 204 6.52 -3.24 7.93
N ILE A 205 5.87 -2.80 6.84
CA ILE A 205 4.42 -2.54 6.82
C ILE A 205 3.66 -3.84 7.08
N PHE A 206 4.06 -4.93 6.41
CA PHE A 206 3.45 -6.25 6.59
C PHE A 206 3.48 -6.69 8.06
N GLU A 207 4.66 -6.67 8.67
CA GLU A 207 4.84 -7.05 10.07
C GLU A 207 4.18 -6.07 11.06
N ALA A 208 4.10 -4.77 10.75
CA ALA A 208 3.32 -3.83 11.55
C ALA A 208 1.82 -4.19 11.56
N GLY A 209 1.28 -4.67 10.43
CA GLY A 209 -0.08 -5.21 10.37
C GLY A 209 -0.27 -6.44 11.27
N ARG A 210 0.72 -7.33 11.35
CA ARG A 210 0.70 -8.47 12.29
C ARG A 210 0.67 -8.00 13.74
N LEU A 211 1.39 -6.94 14.08
CA LEU A 211 1.37 -6.38 15.44
C LEU A 211 -0.03 -5.84 15.80
N MET A 212 -0.80 -5.35 14.84
CA MET A 212 -2.18 -4.90 15.06
C MET A 212 -3.14 -6.05 15.39
N THR A 213 -2.90 -7.25 14.83
CA THR A 213 -3.81 -8.40 15.02
C THR A 213 -3.41 -9.28 16.21
N SER A 214 -2.12 -9.38 16.51
CA SER A 214 -1.57 -10.20 17.60
C SER A 214 -1.66 -9.56 18.99
N ARG A 215 -1.94 -8.25 19.04
CA ARG A 215 -2.14 -7.48 20.27
C ARG A 215 -3.59 -7.00 20.29
N PRO A 216 -4.57 -7.86 20.64
CA PRO A 216 -5.92 -7.37 20.85
C PRO A 216 -5.85 -6.27 21.90
N ASP A 217 -6.54 -5.15 21.66
CA ASP A 217 -6.65 -4.03 22.59
C ASP A 217 -6.74 -4.55 24.04
N ASP A 218 -5.91 -4.02 24.94
CA ASP A 218 -6.21 -4.03 26.37
C ASP A 218 -7.51 -3.21 26.57
N ARG A 219 -8.66 -3.81 26.26
CA ARG A 219 -10.01 -3.25 26.48
C ARG A 219 -10.44 -3.43 27.92
#